data_AF-A0A519MCQ3-F1
#
_entry.id   AF-A0A519MCQ3-F1
#
_cell.length_a   1.000
_cell.length_b   1.000
_cell.length_c   1.000
_cell.angle_alpha   90.00
_cell.angle_beta   90.00
_cell.angle_gamma   90.00
#
_symmetry.space_group_name_H-M   'P 1'
#
loop_
_entity.id
_entity.type
_entity.pdbx_description
1 polymer ?
#
loop_
_entity_poly.entity_id
_entity_poly.type
_entity_poly.pdbx_seq_one_letter_code
_entity_poly.pdbx_strand_id
1 'polypeptide(L)'
;MMKNLQWLAMAAVVSGLFGGAHAQPVYKWVDAEGKTHYGAQPPPSNADAEPLKLQSNNGATKSVSSSSASGKPGQQYNADGTKKVPKDVEEFGEDMKKALQKVDGKQVPLNCSAAVGNIHDQADTMLEVGQKNVRDGYMSKADFDKTAPKIREARGKYSVSDCQSSSGNKKLFYQCMSSSYNHVMGCDKQYKHGE
;
A
#
# COMPACT_ATOMS: atom_id res chain seq x y z
N MET A 1 -4.48 75.79 -16.62
CA MET A 1 -4.12 76.09 -18.02
C MET A 1 -3.71 74.79 -18.70
N MET A 2 -4.28 74.55 -19.87
CA MET A 2 -4.14 73.35 -20.69
C MET A 2 -2.75 73.20 -21.31
N LYS A 3 -2.30 71.95 -21.50
CA LYS A 3 -1.81 71.46 -22.79
C LYS A 3 -1.82 69.93 -22.82
N ASN A 4 -2.83 69.41 -23.53
CA ASN A 4 -2.93 68.04 -24.01
C ASN A 4 -2.16 67.92 -25.34
N LEU A 5 -1.49 66.78 -25.59
CA LEU A 5 -1.61 65.93 -26.80
C LEU A 5 -0.58 64.79 -26.68
N GLN A 6 -0.97 63.63 -26.16
CA GLN A 6 -1.32 62.44 -26.94
C GLN A 6 -0.35 62.11 -28.08
N TRP A 7 0.45 61.06 -27.88
CA TRP A 7 0.65 60.04 -28.89
C TRP A 7 0.30 58.67 -28.29
N LEU A 8 -0.53 57.95 -29.04
CA LEU A 8 -1.21 56.70 -28.70
C LEU A 8 -0.34 55.48 -29.00
N ALA A 9 -0.51 54.47 -28.14
CA ALA A 9 -0.62 53.03 -28.45
C ALA A 9 0.57 52.26 -29.03
N MET A 10 1.13 51.34 -28.23
CA MET A 10 0.93 49.87 -28.33
C MET A 10 1.13 49.31 -26.91
N ALA A 11 0.10 48.92 -26.17
CA ALA A 11 -0.68 47.69 -26.26
C ALA A 11 0.15 46.40 -26.08
N ALA A 12 -0.12 45.74 -24.96
CA ALA A 12 0.09 44.33 -24.65
C ALA A 12 1.53 43.84 -24.39
N VAL A 13 1.94 43.88 -23.12
CA VAL A 13 2.55 42.68 -22.51
C VAL A 13 1.69 42.28 -21.32
N VAL A 14 0.89 41.27 -21.61
CA VAL A 14 0.07 40.46 -20.72
C VAL A 14 0.91 39.93 -19.56
N SER A 15 0.30 39.99 -18.37
CA SER A 15 0.39 39.04 -17.26
C SER A 15 1.48 37.96 -17.35
N GLY A 16 2.46 38.03 -16.44
CA GLY A 16 3.50 37.01 -16.33
C GLY A 16 4.24 37.04 -14.99
N LEU A 17 3.57 37.36 -13.88
CA LEU A 17 4.12 37.16 -12.53
C LEU A 17 3.35 36.04 -11.82
N PHE A 18 3.36 34.87 -12.44
CA PHE A 18 3.31 33.60 -11.73
C PHE A 18 4.51 32.81 -12.22
N GLY A 19 5.64 32.95 -11.54
CA GLY A 19 6.80 32.09 -11.75
C GLY A 19 6.37 30.66 -11.47
N GLY A 20 6.23 29.88 -12.54
CA GLY A 20 5.99 28.45 -12.44
C GLY A 20 7.11 27.82 -11.62
N ALA A 21 6.77 26.95 -10.69
CA ALA A 21 7.73 26.06 -10.08
C ALA A 21 8.30 25.14 -11.18
N HIS A 22 9.38 25.55 -11.82
CA HIS A 22 10.15 24.67 -12.69
C HIS A 22 10.85 23.66 -11.78
N ALA A 23 10.47 22.39 -11.85
CA ALA A 23 11.15 21.33 -11.13
C ALA A 23 12.63 21.30 -11.58
N GLN A 24 13.53 21.72 -10.70
CA GLN A 24 14.97 21.65 -10.94
C GLN A 24 15.36 20.16 -11.10
N PRO A 25 16.13 19.77 -12.13
CA PRO A 25 16.54 18.39 -12.31
C PRO A 25 17.35 17.94 -11.09
N VAL A 26 16.94 16.83 -10.47
CA VAL A 26 17.70 16.20 -9.40
C VAL A 26 18.61 15.16 -10.05
N TYR A 27 19.92 15.34 -9.86
CA TYR A 27 20.93 14.41 -10.37
C TYR A 27 21.24 13.37 -9.31
N LYS A 28 21.51 12.15 -9.76
CA LYS A 28 22.13 11.09 -8.97
C LYS A 28 23.50 10.78 -9.58
N TRP A 29 24.55 10.83 -8.76
CA TRP A 29 25.89 10.44 -9.17
C TRP A 29 26.67 9.84 -8.00
N VAL A 30 27.80 9.20 -8.29
CA VAL A 30 28.70 8.58 -7.30
C VAL A 30 30.05 9.28 -7.37
N ASP A 31 30.58 9.71 -6.22
CA ASP A 31 31.89 10.35 -6.17
C ASP A 31 33.06 9.34 -6.18
N ALA A 32 34.29 9.85 -6.19
CA ALA A 32 35.50 9.03 -6.22
C ALA A 32 35.66 8.13 -4.97
N GLU A 33 34.94 8.42 -3.89
CA GLU A 33 34.94 7.67 -2.62
C GLU A 33 33.81 6.61 -2.59
N GLY A 34 33.01 6.52 -3.66
CA GLY A 34 31.90 5.57 -3.76
C GLY A 34 30.61 6.04 -3.09
N LYS A 35 30.54 7.30 -2.63
CA LYS A 35 29.34 7.87 -1.98
C LYS A 35 28.36 8.37 -3.03
N THR A 36 27.11 7.96 -2.89
CA THR A 36 26.02 8.40 -3.78
C THR A 36 25.47 9.74 -3.34
N HIS A 37 25.46 10.72 -4.25
CA HIS A 37 24.89 12.06 -4.05
C HIS A 37 23.58 12.23 -4.80
N TYR A 38 22.65 12.96 -4.18
CA TYR A 38 21.37 13.35 -4.77
C TYR A 38 21.17 14.86 -4.57
N GLY A 39 20.96 15.61 -5.65
CA GLY A 39 20.70 17.04 -5.52
C GLY A 39 20.64 17.77 -6.85
N ALA A 40 20.33 19.06 -6.79
CA ALA A 40 20.31 19.94 -7.96
C ALA A 40 21.72 20.31 -8.46
N GLN A 41 22.76 19.96 -7.71
CA GLN A 41 24.15 20.24 -8.08
C GLN A 41 24.61 19.24 -9.16
N PRO A 42 25.00 19.71 -10.35
CA PRO A 42 25.49 18.83 -11.40
C PRO A 42 26.78 18.14 -10.95
N PRO A 43 27.05 16.92 -11.46
CA PRO A 43 28.28 16.20 -11.13
C PRO A 43 29.52 16.93 -11.69
N PRO A 44 30.69 16.71 -11.09
CA PRO A 44 31.96 17.07 -11.72
C PRO A 44 32.09 16.36 -13.08
N SER A 45 32.80 16.98 -14.04
CA SER A 45 32.84 16.63 -15.47
C SER A 45 33.23 15.19 -15.84
N ASN A 46 33.64 14.40 -14.86
CA ASN A 46 34.17 13.05 -14.95
C ASN A 46 33.31 12.01 -14.22
N ALA A 47 32.07 12.33 -13.85
CA ALA A 47 31.13 11.40 -13.25
C ALA A 47 29.93 11.14 -14.19
N ASP A 48 29.62 9.86 -14.43
CA ASP A 48 28.41 9.45 -15.13
C ASP A 48 27.17 9.83 -14.30
N ALA A 49 26.21 10.50 -14.95
CA ALA A 49 25.00 10.97 -14.27
C ALA A 49 23.76 10.81 -15.12
N GLU A 50 22.69 10.33 -14.48
CA GLU A 50 21.36 10.25 -15.06
C GLU A 50 20.45 11.33 -14.43
N PRO A 51 19.78 12.18 -15.23
CA PRO A 51 18.77 13.09 -14.70
C PRO A 51 17.54 12.30 -14.25
N LEU A 52 17.17 12.43 -12.98
CA LEU A 52 16.02 11.70 -12.42
C LEU A 52 14.71 12.37 -12.87
N LYS A 53 13.91 11.66 -13.67
CA LYS A 53 12.52 12.07 -13.97
C LYS A 53 11.66 11.83 -12.74
N LEU A 54 11.48 12.87 -11.93
CA LEU A 54 10.51 12.88 -10.84
C LEU A 54 9.10 12.91 -11.45
N GLN A 55 8.50 11.75 -11.65
CA GLN A 55 7.09 11.64 -12.01
C GLN A 55 6.26 12.07 -10.80
N SER A 56 5.74 13.29 -10.87
CA SER A 56 4.81 13.82 -9.88
C SER A 56 3.49 13.06 -9.99
N ASN A 57 3.32 12.04 -9.15
CA ASN A 57 2.02 11.42 -8.91
C ASN A 57 1.82 11.28 -7.39
N ASN A 58 0.72 11.86 -6.93
CA ASN A 58 0.28 11.91 -5.54
C ASN A 58 0.28 10.54 -4.88
N GLY A 59 0.88 10.46 -3.68
CA GLY A 59 0.55 9.48 -2.65
C GLY A 59 0.92 8.02 -2.92
N ALA A 60 2.21 7.69 -2.87
CA ALA A 60 2.65 6.34 -2.50
C ALA A 60 4.07 6.39 -1.94
N THR A 61 4.21 6.18 -0.64
CA THR A 61 5.48 5.91 0.03
C THR A 61 6.14 4.68 -0.61
N LYS A 62 7.13 4.90 -1.46
CA LYS A 62 7.96 3.84 -2.04
C LYS A 62 9.20 3.68 -1.18
N SER A 63 9.29 2.51 -0.57
CA SER A 63 10.38 2.04 0.28
C SER A 63 11.76 2.29 -0.32
N VAL A 64 12.66 2.70 0.57
CA VAL A 64 14.11 2.76 0.38
C VAL A 64 14.63 1.46 -0.23
N SER A 65 15.28 1.58 -1.40
CA SER A 65 16.09 0.50 -1.97
C SER A 65 17.53 0.71 -1.52
N SER A 66 17.98 -0.07 -0.54
CA SER A 66 19.39 -0.27 -0.25
C SER A 66 20.01 -1.13 -1.36
N SER A 67 20.95 -0.56 -2.09
CA SER A 67 21.76 -1.26 -3.09
C SER A 67 22.90 -1.99 -2.39
N SER A 68 22.71 -3.27 -2.10
CA SER A 68 23.82 -4.22 -2.02
C SER A 68 24.04 -4.78 -3.42
N ALA A 69 25.25 -4.59 -3.94
CA ALA A 69 25.70 -5.21 -5.19
C ALA A 69 25.83 -6.73 -4.98
N SER A 70 24.74 -7.43 -5.28
CA SER A 70 24.70 -8.86 -5.61
C SER A 70 23.77 -8.97 -6.80
N GLY A 71 24.20 -9.64 -7.88
CA GLY A 71 23.47 -9.69 -9.16
C GLY A 71 21.98 -9.92 -8.95
N LYS A 72 21.14 -9.07 -9.58
CA LYS A 72 19.68 -9.25 -9.56
C LYS A 72 19.36 -10.70 -9.93
N PRO A 73 18.77 -11.50 -9.04
CA PRO A 73 18.11 -12.72 -9.48
C PRO A 73 17.10 -12.28 -10.54
N GLY A 74 17.18 -12.83 -11.75
CA GLY A 74 16.16 -12.58 -12.76
C GLY A 74 14.79 -12.88 -12.14
N GLN A 75 13.78 -12.07 -12.45
CA GLN A 75 12.41 -12.35 -12.01
C GLN A 75 12.02 -13.74 -12.49
N GLN A 76 11.89 -14.68 -11.56
CA GLN A 76 11.49 -16.05 -11.83
C GLN A 76 9.97 -16.12 -11.87
N TYR A 77 9.44 -17.04 -12.66
CA TYR A 77 8.01 -17.27 -12.81
C TYR A 77 7.65 -18.71 -12.44
N ASN A 78 6.45 -18.91 -11.92
CA ASN A 78 5.84 -20.20 -11.69
C ASN A 78 5.31 -20.77 -13.03
N ALA A 79 4.93 -22.05 -13.04
CA ALA A 79 4.39 -22.72 -14.22
C ALA A 79 3.07 -22.10 -14.72
N ASP A 80 2.34 -21.41 -13.85
CA ASP A 80 1.10 -20.69 -14.17
C ASP A 80 1.33 -19.26 -14.68
N GLY A 81 2.59 -18.84 -14.86
CA GLY A 81 2.96 -17.51 -15.33
C GLY A 81 2.96 -16.42 -14.26
N THR A 82 2.69 -16.74 -13.00
CA THR A 82 2.83 -15.78 -11.89
C THR A 82 4.30 -15.59 -11.51
N LYS A 83 4.64 -14.42 -10.96
CA LYS A 83 5.97 -14.14 -10.41
C LYS A 83 6.20 -15.02 -9.20
N LYS A 84 7.38 -15.65 -9.17
CA LYS A 84 7.83 -16.44 -8.04
C LYS A 84 8.18 -15.52 -6.88
N VAL A 85 7.63 -15.83 -5.71
CA VAL A 85 7.98 -15.14 -4.47
C VAL A 85 9.37 -15.62 -4.02
N PRO A 86 10.31 -14.71 -3.70
CA PRO A 86 11.59 -15.09 -3.12
C PRO A 86 11.42 -15.88 -1.82
N LYS A 87 12.33 -16.84 -1.55
CA LYS A 87 12.21 -17.75 -0.40
C LYS A 87 12.19 -17.03 0.95
N ASP A 88 12.97 -15.96 1.10
CA ASP A 88 12.98 -15.09 2.27
C ASP A 88 11.64 -14.39 2.50
N VAL A 89 10.97 -13.97 1.41
CA VAL A 89 9.64 -13.34 1.48
C VAL A 89 8.55 -14.38 1.81
N GLU A 90 8.69 -15.60 1.30
CA GLU A 90 7.80 -16.72 1.63
C GLU A 90 7.89 -17.08 3.13
N GLU A 91 9.11 -17.18 3.67
CA GLU A 91 9.36 -17.44 5.09
C GLU A 91 8.80 -16.32 5.97
N PHE A 92 9.01 -15.06 5.59
CA PHE A 92 8.39 -13.91 6.24
C PHE A 92 6.86 -13.99 6.24
N GLY A 93 6.26 -14.38 5.10
CA GLY A 93 4.82 -14.56 4.96
C GLY A 93 4.23 -15.60 5.91
N GLU A 94 4.92 -16.73 6.08
CA GLU A 94 4.49 -17.78 7.01
C GLU A 94 4.60 -17.33 8.48
N ASP A 95 5.63 -16.58 8.85
CA ASP A 95 5.75 -16.03 10.20
C ASP A 95 4.71 -14.94 10.49
N MET A 96 4.41 -14.08 9.50
CA MET A 96 3.31 -13.12 9.58
C MET A 96 1.96 -13.84 9.77
N LYS A 97 1.70 -14.90 9.00
CA LYS A 97 0.50 -15.72 9.14
C LYS A 97 0.38 -16.34 10.54
N LYS A 98 1.48 -16.85 11.12
CA LYS A 98 1.49 -17.31 12.52
C LYS A 98 1.15 -16.19 13.48
N ALA A 99 1.68 -14.99 13.28
CA ALA A 99 1.37 -13.82 14.11
C ALA A 99 -0.11 -13.44 14.02
N LEU A 100 -0.70 -13.43 12.82
CA LEU A 100 -2.13 -13.15 12.60
C LEU A 100 -3.06 -14.23 13.19
N GLN A 101 -2.54 -15.43 13.47
CA GLN A 101 -3.29 -16.48 14.17
C GLN A 101 -3.20 -16.37 15.70
N LYS A 102 -2.37 -15.46 16.23
CA LYS A 102 -2.23 -15.26 17.68
C LYS A 102 -3.22 -14.19 18.13
N VAL A 103 -4.02 -14.53 19.14
CA VAL A 103 -4.95 -13.60 19.80
C VAL A 103 -4.22 -12.87 20.93
N ASP A 104 -4.39 -11.56 21.01
CA ASP A 104 -4.07 -10.78 22.21
C ASP A 104 -5.06 -11.16 23.31
N GLY A 105 -4.53 -11.75 24.39
CA GLY A 105 -5.35 -12.32 25.47
C GLY A 105 -6.03 -11.28 26.36
N LYS A 106 -5.91 -9.97 26.08
CA LYS A 106 -6.59 -8.94 26.86
C LYS A 106 -8.08 -9.04 26.61
N GLN A 107 -8.82 -9.26 27.69
CA GLN A 107 -10.26 -9.28 27.60
C GLN A 107 -10.78 -7.86 27.36
N VAL A 108 -11.54 -7.72 26.28
CA VAL A 108 -12.30 -6.51 25.96
C VAL A 108 -13.80 -6.82 26.07
N PRO A 109 -14.64 -5.85 26.45
CA PRO A 109 -16.08 -6.03 26.39
C PRO A 109 -16.54 -6.23 24.95
N LEU A 110 -17.62 -7.00 24.76
CA LEU A 110 -18.24 -7.15 23.45
C LEU A 110 -18.71 -5.80 22.93
N ASN A 111 -18.23 -5.41 21.75
CA ASN A 111 -18.68 -4.25 21.00
C ASN A 111 -19.00 -4.69 19.57
N CYS A 112 -20.29 -4.91 19.28
CA CYS A 112 -20.72 -5.43 17.99
C CYS A 112 -20.39 -4.51 16.81
N SER A 113 -20.41 -3.19 17.00
CA SER A 113 -20.04 -2.25 15.93
C SER A 113 -18.55 -2.37 15.60
N ALA A 114 -17.69 -2.39 16.62
CA ALA A 114 -16.26 -2.54 16.43
C ALA A 114 -15.91 -3.91 15.86
N ALA A 115 -16.53 -4.98 16.37
CA ALA A 115 -16.28 -6.34 15.92
C ALA A 115 -16.62 -6.53 14.44
N VAL A 116 -17.81 -6.10 14.03
CA VAL A 116 -18.26 -6.21 12.63
C VAL A 116 -17.41 -5.32 11.72
N GLY A 117 -17.09 -4.09 12.16
CA GLY A 117 -16.18 -3.20 11.44
C GLY A 117 -14.81 -3.84 11.20
N ASN A 118 -14.17 -4.36 12.25
CA ASN A 118 -12.88 -5.03 12.16
C ASN A 118 -12.92 -6.25 11.22
N ILE A 119 -13.99 -7.06 11.27
CA ILE A 119 -14.15 -8.21 10.36
C ILE A 119 -14.29 -7.73 8.90
N HIS A 120 -15.09 -6.70 8.66
CA HIS A 120 -15.31 -6.16 7.32
C HIS A 120 -14.05 -5.54 6.74
N ASP A 121 -13.34 -4.72 7.53
CA ASP A 121 -12.10 -4.08 7.12
C ASP A 121 -11.01 -5.10 6.78
N GLN A 122 -10.91 -6.18 7.57
CA GLN A 122 -9.95 -7.27 7.30
C GLN A 122 -10.32 -8.03 6.01
N ALA A 123 -11.61 -8.31 5.79
CA ALA A 123 -12.06 -8.95 4.56
C ALA A 123 -11.83 -8.06 3.32
N ASP A 124 -12.10 -6.76 3.44
CA ASP A 124 -11.89 -5.79 2.36
C ASP A 124 -10.40 -5.62 2.04
N THR A 125 -9.55 -5.60 3.07
CA THR A 125 -8.09 -5.62 2.91
C THR A 125 -7.61 -6.86 2.18
N MET A 126 -8.13 -8.06 2.52
CA MET A 126 -7.79 -9.30 1.81
C MET A 126 -8.17 -9.24 0.33
N LEU A 127 -9.33 -8.64 0.01
CA LEU A 127 -9.78 -8.46 -1.37
C LEU A 127 -8.90 -7.46 -2.14
N GLU A 128 -8.58 -6.32 -1.54
CA GLU A 128 -7.73 -5.30 -2.15
C GLU A 128 -6.31 -5.82 -2.42
N VAL A 129 -5.69 -6.45 -1.41
CA VAL A 129 -4.36 -7.07 -1.56
C VAL A 129 -4.39 -8.19 -2.60
N GLY A 130 -5.46 -8.98 -2.64
CA GLY A 130 -5.66 -9.99 -3.68
C GLY A 130 -5.68 -9.37 -5.08
N GLN A 131 -6.45 -8.30 -5.30
CA GLN A 131 -6.48 -7.59 -6.59
C GLN A 131 -5.11 -7.00 -6.94
N LYS A 132 -4.41 -6.44 -5.96
CA LYS A 132 -3.04 -5.95 -6.14
C LYS A 132 -2.09 -7.08 -6.54
N ASN A 133 -2.18 -8.25 -5.92
CA ASN A 133 -1.36 -9.40 -6.26
C ASN A 133 -1.66 -9.91 -7.68
N VAL A 134 -2.91 -9.86 -8.14
CA VAL A 134 -3.24 -10.13 -9.56
C VAL A 134 -2.56 -9.13 -10.48
N ARG A 135 -2.73 -7.83 -10.21
CA ARG A 135 -2.15 -6.76 -11.04
C ARG A 135 -0.62 -6.84 -11.09
N ASP A 136 0.00 -7.10 -9.95
CA ASP A 136 1.45 -7.10 -9.81
C ASP A 136 2.05 -8.45 -10.27
N GLY A 137 1.21 -9.43 -10.61
CA GLY A 137 1.59 -10.71 -11.21
C GLY A 137 1.93 -11.81 -10.20
N TYR A 138 1.66 -11.63 -8.91
CA TYR A 138 1.93 -12.60 -7.85
C TYR A 138 0.78 -13.58 -7.58
N MET A 139 -0.37 -13.38 -8.21
CA MET A 139 -1.52 -14.28 -8.12
C MET A 139 -2.21 -14.37 -9.48
N SER A 140 -2.69 -15.55 -9.86
CA SER A 140 -3.46 -15.69 -11.08
C SER A 140 -4.84 -15.04 -10.91
N LYS A 141 -5.41 -14.50 -11.99
CA LYS A 141 -6.78 -13.97 -11.97
C LYS A 141 -7.80 -15.07 -11.63
N ALA A 142 -7.56 -16.30 -12.09
CA ALA A 142 -8.42 -17.44 -11.80
C ALA A 142 -8.48 -17.77 -10.30
N ASP A 143 -7.34 -17.73 -9.61
CA ASP A 143 -7.29 -17.99 -8.16
C ASP A 143 -7.99 -16.89 -7.36
N PHE A 144 -7.83 -15.63 -7.79
CA PHE A 144 -8.57 -14.53 -7.22
C PHE A 144 -10.08 -14.72 -7.39
N ASP A 145 -10.53 -14.96 -8.63
CA ASP A 145 -11.95 -15.06 -8.97
C ASP A 145 -12.61 -16.25 -8.27
N LYS A 146 -11.85 -17.32 -7.97
CA LYS A 146 -12.32 -18.46 -7.18
C LYS A 146 -12.50 -18.14 -5.69
N THR A 147 -11.65 -17.27 -5.13
CA THR A 147 -11.55 -17.03 -3.69
C THR A 147 -12.34 -15.80 -3.25
N ALA A 148 -12.27 -14.72 -4.01
CA ALA A 148 -12.87 -13.43 -3.69
C ALA A 148 -14.40 -13.50 -3.42
N PRO A 149 -15.22 -14.26 -4.18
CA PRO A 149 -16.64 -14.39 -3.88
C PRO A 149 -16.90 -15.00 -2.49
N LYS A 150 -16.08 -15.97 -2.06
CA LYS A 150 -16.22 -16.61 -0.74
C LYS A 150 -15.91 -15.63 0.38
N ILE A 151 -14.89 -14.78 0.20
CA ILE A 151 -14.57 -13.72 1.16
C ILE A 151 -15.73 -12.71 1.26
N ARG A 152 -16.30 -12.29 0.13
CA ARG A 152 -17.45 -11.38 0.10
C ARG A 152 -18.69 -11.99 0.76
N GLU A 153 -18.96 -13.26 0.47
CA GLU A 153 -20.06 -14.00 1.09
C GLU A 153 -19.88 -14.10 2.60
N ALA A 154 -18.69 -14.51 3.06
CA ALA A 154 -18.36 -14.59 4.48
C ALA A 154 -18.50 -13.22 5.15
N ARG A 155 -17.95 -12.15 4.55
CA ARG A 155 -18.10 -10.76 5.03
C ARG A 155 -19.57 -10.39 5.22
N GLY A 156 -20.43 -10.73 4.26
CA GLY A 156 -21.87 -10.43 4.30
C GLY A 156 -22.64 -11.15 5.42
N LYS A 157 -22.12 -12.28 5.94
CA LYS A 157 -22.74 -13.02 7.05
C LYS A 157 -22.52 -12.35 8.41
N TYR A 158 -21.46 -11.56 8.57
CA TYR A 158 -21.18 -10.85 9.81
C TYR A 158 -21.89 -9.49 9.80
N SER A 159 -22.80 -9.28 10.75
CA SER A 159 -23.56 -8.04 10.88
C SER A 159 -23.77 -7.68 12.35
N VAL A 160 -24.12 -6.43 12.63
CA VAL A 160 -24.41 -6.00 14.01
C VAL A 160 -25.58 -6.78 14.59
N SER A 161 -26.62 -7.03 13.79
CA SER A 161 -27.76 -7.86 14.19
C SER A 161 -27.33 -9.29 14.51
N ASP A 162 -26.50 -9.89 13.66
CA ASP A 162 -25.97 -11.24 13.89
C ASP A 162 -25.16 -11.29 15.19
N CYS A 163 -24.27 -10.32 15.41
CA CYS A 163 -23.51 -10.19 16.65
C CYS A 163 -24.40 -10.06 17.89
N GLN A 164 -25.42 -9.21 17.85
CA GLN A 164 -26.32 -8.99 18.98
C GLN A 164 -27.13 -10.25 19.33
N SER A 165 -27.54 -11.01 18.32
CA SER A 165 -28.27 -12.28 18.50
C SER A 165 -27.37 -13.48 18.81
N SER A 166 -26.05 -13.33 18.65
CA SER A 166 -25.11 -14.43 18.79
C SER A 166 -25.00 -14.95 20.22
N SER A 167 -24.72 -16.24 20.35
CA SER A 167 -24.47 -16.92 21.62
C SER A 167 -23.27 -17.87 21.49
N GLY A 168 -22.84 -18.45 22.61
CA GLY A 168 -21.74 -19.42 22.66
C GLY A 168 -20.46 -18.94 21.97
N ASN A 169 -19.83 -19.82 21.19
CA ASN A 169 -18.58 -19.55 20.49
C ASN A 169 -18.68 -18.38 19.50
N LYS A 170 -19.82 -18.19 18.85
CA LYS A 170 -20.01 -17.06 17.92
C LYS A 170 -19.98 -15.72 18.64
N LYS A 171 -20.58 -15.64 19.84
CA LYS A 171 -20.50 -14.45 20.69
C LYS A 171 -19.07 -14.19 21.18
N LEU A 172 -18.35 -15.25 21.55
CA LEU A 172 -16.95 -15.14 21.97
C LEU A 172 -16.03 -14.72 20.81
N PHE A 173 -16.29 -15.20 19.60
CA PHE A 173 -15.61 -14.73 18.39
C PHE A 173 -15.84 -13.23 18.17
N TYR A 174 -17.09 -12.75 18.26
CA TYR A 174 -17.36 -11.31 18.16
C TYR A 174 -16.70 -10.49 19.28
N GLN A 175 -16.66 -11.03 20.50
CA GLN A 175 -15.94 -10.37 21.59
C GLN A 175 -14.44 -10.29 21.31
N CYS A 176 -13.84 -11.35 20.78
CA CYS A 176 -12.45 -11.37 20.34
C CYS A 176 -12.19 -10.31 19.25
N MET A 177 -13.08 -10.24 18.26
CA MET A 177 -13.01 -9.26 17.17
C MET A 177 -13.32 -7.83 17.62
N SER A 178 -13.83 -7.62 18.84
CA SER A 178 -14.05 -6.27 19.38
C SER A 178 -12.73 -5.54 19.68
N SER A 179 -11.60 -6.27 19.73
CA SER A 179 -10.25 -5.69 19.82
C SER A 179 -9.65 -5.51 18.43
N SER A 180 -9.17 -4.30 18.12
CA SER A 180 -8.43 -4.02 16.88
C SER A 180 -7.03 -4.65 16.83
N TYR A 181 -6.55 -5.22 17.94
CA TYR A 181 -5.29 -5.96 17.98
C TYR A 181 -5.44 -7.42 17.56
N ASN A 182 -6.68 -7.90 17.44
CA ASN A 182 -6.97 -9.27 17.05
C ASN A 182 -7.33 -9.35 15.56
N HIS A 183 -6.98 -10.49 14.96
CA HIS A 183 -7.26 -10.78 13.56
C HIS A 183 -8.24 -11.94 13.43
N VAL A 184 -9.05 -11.92 12.38
CA VAL A 184 -10.12 -12.89 12.11
C VAL A 184 -9.61 -14.32 12.15
N MET A 185 -8.40 -14.57 11.63
CA MET A 185 -7.79 -15.90 11.64
C MET A 185 -7.46 -16.40 13.06
N GLY A 186 -7.02 -15.51 13.95
CA GLY A 186 -6.74 -15.86 15.34
C GLY A 186 -8.02 -16.11 16.13
N CYS A 187 -8.99 -15.20 16.01
CA CYS A 187 -10.28 -15.35 16.69
C CYS A 187 -11.06 -16.59 16.22
N ASP A 188 -11.09 -16.84 14.91
CA ASP A 188 -11.74 -18.02 14.32
C ASP A 188 -11.09 -19.32 14.81
N LYS A 189 -9.76 -19.39 14.82
CA LYS A 189 -9.00 -20.53 15.33
C LYS A 189 -9.29 -20.81 16.81
N GLN A 190 -9.44 -19.76 17.62
CA GLN A 190 -9.67 -19.89 19.07
C GLN A 190 -11.10 -20.34 19.39
N TYR A 191 -12.10 -19.80 18.69
CA TYR A 191 -13.50 -19.99 19.06
C TYR A 191 -14.29 -20.94 18.15
N LYS A 192 -13.84 -21.24 16.93
CA LYS A 192 -14.49 -22.19 16.00
C LYS A 192 -16.01 -22.00 15.93
N HIS A 193 -16.45 -20.92 15.30
CA HIS A 193 -17.85 -20.50 15.31
C HIS A 193 -18.62 -20.79 14.01
N GLY A 194 -18.02 -21.53 13.08
CA GLY A 194 -18.66 -22.01 11.85
C GLY A 194 -19.32 -23.37 12.05
N GLU A 195 -20.54 -23.37 12.61
CA GLU A 195 -21.53 -24.46 12.50
C GLU A 195 -22.80 -23.91 11.81
#